data_AF-A0A4Y7LWX3-F1
#
_entry.id   AF-A0A4Y7LWX3-F1
#
_cell.length_a   1.000
_cell.length_b   1.000
_cell.length_c   1.000
_cell.angle_alpha   90.00
_cell.angle_beta   90.00
_cell.angle_gamma   90.00
#
_symmetry.space_group_name_H-M   'P 1'
#
loop_
_entity.id
_entity.type
_entity.pdbx_description
1 polymer ?
#
loop_
_entity_poly.entity_id
_entity_poly.type
_entity_poly.pdbx_seq_one_letter_code
_entity_poly.pdbx_strand_id
1 'polypeptide(L)'
;MFGRSRTRVLNIINISYIQSRSKRVWVRKPLGSPMAKSKIFRISPKPILPDDENAEIKRLYDNYKNSMKSLRQYFFEQSLKQAESGEVAQMKHRLEAQEHERLMEENRLENEKVSMLREERLKIQAEKTQQYVLASLMKKEGDVKLHDVQMEAFLAKQMSTPFIQAENIEKAIEDALANPVNFNFAIDLDGYVYRGKDTAIDMIPEEKRERLNSN
;
A
#
# COMPACT_ATOMS: atom_id res chain seq x y z
N MET A 1 -3.68 -1.72 34.44
CA MET A 1 -3.67 -2.20 33.04
C MET A 1 -4.48 -3.48 32.92
N PHE A 2 -5.70 -3.44 32.36
CA PHE A 2 -6.40 -4.61 31.81
C PHE A 2 -7.43 -4.11 30.77
N GLY A 3 -6.98 -3.93 29.54
CA GLY A 3 -7.85 -3.57 28.41
C GLY A 3 -8.54 -4.82 27.86
N ARG A 4 -9.87 -4.88 27.96
CA ARG A 4 -10.67 -5.86 27.22
C ARG A 4 -11.10 -5.26 25.89
N SER A 5 -10.38 -5.64 24.85
CA SER A 5 -10.82 -5.54 23.46
C SER A 5 -12.16 -6.28 23.30
N ARG A 6 -13.17 -5.57 22.80
CA ARG A 6 -14.38 -6.17 22.22
C ARG A 6 -14.59 -5.54 20.85
N THR A 7 -13.88 -6.06 19.87
CA THR A 7 -14.26 -6.01 18.47
C THR A 7 -15.65 -6.65 18.33
N ARG A 8 -16.70 -5.83 18.29
CA ARG A 8 -18.00 -6.27 17.75
C ARG A 8 -17.96 -6.08 16.24
N VAL A 9 -17.45 -7.11 15.56
CA VAL A 9 -17.90 -7.45 14.22
C VAL A 9 -19.40 -7.70 14.35
N LEU A 10 -20.23 -6.88 13.73
CA LEU A 10 -21.65 -7.09 13.35
C LEU A 10 -22.30 -5.72 13.11
N ASN A 11 -22.11 -5.18 11.90
CA ASN A 11 -22.99 -4.15 11.34
C ASN A 11 -23.10 -4.38 9.82
N ILE A 12 -23.71 -5.51 9.44
CA ILE A 12 -24.21 -5.77 8.08
C ILE A 12 -25.74 -5.86 8.15
N ILE A 13 -26.37 -4.88 8.79
CA ILE A 13 -27.80 -4.69 8.65
C ILE A 13 -27.96 -3.31 8.03
N ASN A 14 -28.39 -3.30 6.78
CA ASN A 14 -28.73 -2.11 6.04
C ASN A 14 -29.98 -1.47 6.70
N ILE A 15 -29.78 -0.56 7.65
CA ILE A 15 -30.83 0.10 8.44
C ILE A 15 -31.64 1.12 7.59
N SER A 16 -31.23 1.36 6.34
CA SER A 16 -31.82 2.40 5.47
C SER A 16 -33.29 2.19 5.08
N TYR A 17 -33.86 0.99 5.28
CA TYR A 17 -35.25 0.68 4.94
C TYR A 17 -36.21 0.54 6.13
N ILE A 18 -35.78 0.87 7.35
CA ILE A 18 -36.72 0.99 8.46
C ILE A 18 -37.31 2.40 8.38
N GLN A 19 -38.45 2.54 7.71
CA GLN A 19 -39.29 3.74 7.84
C GLN A 19 -39.49 4.00 9.33
N SER A 20 -38.86 5.06 9.85
CA SER A 20 -39.04 5.54 11.21
C SER A 20 -40.46 6.07 11.32
N ARG A 21 -41.40 5.15 11.52
CA ARG A 21 -42.76 5.49 11.92
C ARG A 21 -42.65 6.12 13.30
N SER A 22 -42.55 7.45 13.34
CA SER A 22 -42.80 8.31 14.50
C SER A 22 -44.26 8.24 14.94
N LYS A 23 -44.87 7.05 14.90
CA LYS A 23 -46.13 6.79 15.57
C LYS A 23 -45.80 6.74 17.05
N ARG A 24 -46.29 7.72 17.81
CA ARG A 24 -46.37 7.67 19.28
C ARG A 24 -47.03 6.34 19.64
N VAL A 25 -46.23 5.33 20.00
CA VAL A 25 -46.75 4.04 20.46
C VAL A 25 -47.36 4.30 21.83
N TRP A 26 -48.68 4.15 21.95
CA TRP A 26 -49.34 4.22 23.24
C TRP A 26 -48.73 3.18 24.18
N VAL A 27 -47.98 3.65 25.18
CA VAL A 27 -47.29 2.79 26.14
C VAL A 27 -48.33 2.01 26.93
N ARG A 28 -48.25 0.68 26.90
CA ARG A 28 -49.07 -0.18 27.77
C ARG A 28 -48.57 -0.06 29.21
N LYS A 29 -49.44 -0.34 30.18
CA LYS A 29 -49.01 -0.39 31.59
C LYS A 29 -47.84 -1.37 31.76
N PRO A 30 -46.75 -0.97 32.45
CA PRO A 30 -45.63 -1.87 32.71
C PRO A 30 -46.04 -3.00 33.66
N LEU A 31 -45.33 -4.12 33.57
CA LEU A 31 -45.48 -5.23 34.50
C LEU A 31 -45.13 -4.71 35.91
N GLY A 32 -46.08 -4.80 36.86
CA GLY A 32 -45.93 -4.25 38.22
C GLY A 32 -46.70 -2.95 38.50
N SER A 33 -47.27 -2.31 37.48
CA SER A 33 -48.21 -1.19 37.70
C SER A 33 -49.51 -1.70 38.33
N PRO A 34 -50.06 -1.04 39.37
CA PRO A 34 -51.30 -1.49 39.97
C PRO A 34 -52.47 -1.42 38.99
N MET A 35 -53.41 -2.35 39.15
CA MET A 35 -54.69 -2.28 38.47
C MET A 35 -55.45 -1.03 38.93
N ALA A 36 -56.21 -0.41 38.01
CA ALA A 36 -57.05 0.72 38.39
C ALA A 36 -58.15 0.26 39.35
N LYS A 37 -58.49 1.05 40.37
CA LYS A 37 -59.51 0.71 41.38
C LYS A 37 -60.84 0.25 40.77
N SER A 38 -61.27 0.87 39.67
CA SER A 38 -62.50 0.53 38.94
C SER A 38 -62.46 -0.80 38.18
N LYS A 39 -61.28 -1.40 37.98
CA LYS A 39 -61.10 -2.67 37.28
C LYS A 39 -60.86 -3.86 38.23
N ILE A 40 -60.60 -3.61 39.51
CA ILE A 40 -60.27 -4.65 40.50
C ILE A 40 -61.36 -5.72 40.60
N PHE A 41 -62.62 -5.30 40.58
CA PHE A 41 -63.77 -6.19 40.73
C PHE A 41 -64.67 -6.22 39.48
N ARG A 42 -64.20 -5.69 38.34
CA ARG A 42 -65.01 -5.63 37.11
C ARG A 42 -64.99 -6.98 36.40
N ILE A 43 -66.08 -7.72 36.49
CA ILE A 43 -66.32 -8.93 35.71
C ILE A 43 -66.95 -8.52 34.36
N SER A 44 -66.29 -8.87 33.26
CA SER A 44 -66.85 -8.62 31.92
C SER A 44 -67.98 -9.61 31.64
N PRO A 45 -69.21 -9.15 31.37
CA PRO A 45 -70.31 -10.06 31.01
C PRO A 45 -69.98 -10.73 29.67
N LYS A 46 -70.25 -12.04 29.59
CA LYS A 46 -70.15 -12.78 28.34
C LYS A 46 -71.40 -12.48 27.51
N PRO A 47 -71.27 -12.16 26.21
CA PRO A 47 -72.45 -12.08 25.35
C PRO A 47 -73.10 -13.47 25.28
N ILE A 48 -74.42 -13.51 25.44
CA ILE A 48 -75.21 -14.74 25.29
C ILE A 48 -75.61 -14.80 23.82
N LEU A 49 -75.15 -15.82 23.12
CA LEU A 49 -75.51 -16.10 21.74
C LEU A 49 -76.49 -17.27 21.70
N PRO A 50 -77.44 -17.31 20.75
CA PRO A 50 -78.26 -18.48 20.50
C PRO A 50 -77.39 -19.72 20.22
N ASP A 51 -77.85 -20.89 20.64
CA ASP A 51 -77.10 -22.14 20.50
C ASP A 51 -76.86 -22.51 19.03
N ASP A 52 -77.82 -22.23 18.16
CA ASP A 52 -77.73 -22.47 16.72
C ASP A 52 -76.59 -21.68 16.07
N GLU A 53 -76.42 -20.40 16.45
CA GLU A 53 -75.34 -19.55 15.93
C GLU A 53 -73.98 -20.04 16.42
N ASN A 54 -73.88 -20.46 17.69
CA ASN A 54 -72.64 -21.00 18.25
C ASN A 54 -72.20 -22.28 17.50
N ALA A 55 -73.15 -23.17 17.20
CA ALA A 55 -72.89 -24.40 16.46
C ALA A 55 -72.39 -24.09 15.04
N GLU A 56 -73.03 -23.14 14.35
CA GLU A 56 -72.65 -22.79 12.99
C GLU A 56 -71.29 -22.07 12.93
N ILE A 57 -71.02 -21.13 13.85
CA ILE A 57 -69.72 -20.48 13.97
C ILE A 57 -68.62 -21.52 14.17
N LYS A 58 -68.85 -22.50 15.05
CA LYS A 58 -67.91 -23.59 15.30
C LYS A 58 -67.66 -24.41 14.03
N ARG A 59 -68.72 -24.81 13.33
CA ARG A 59 -68.62 -25.57 12.07
C ARG A 59 -67.79 -24.83 11.02
N LEU A 60 -68.09 -23.55 10.79
CA LEU A 60 -67.37 -22.72 9.82
C LEU A 60 -65.90 -22.53 10.21
N TYR A 61 -65.62 -22.31 11.49
CA TYR A 61 -64.27 -22.12 12.00
C TYR A 61 -63.43 -23.39 11.87
N ASP A 62 -64.01 -24.55 12.20
CA ASP A 62 -63.36 -25.85 12.07
C ASP A 62 -63.04 -26.15 10.60
N ASN A 63 -64.00 -25.92 9.69
CA ASN A 63 -63.80 -26.07 8.25
C ASN A 63 -62.68 -25.16 7.73
N TYR A 64 -62.73 -23.86 8.05
CA TYR A 64 -61.71 -22.90 7.65
C TYR A 64 -60.31 -23.30 8.16
N LYS A 65 -60.21 -23.67 9.44
CA LYS A 65 -58.93 -24.10 10.03
C LYS A 65 -58.39 -25.35 9.36
N ASN A 66 -59.25 -26.30 9.03
CA ASN A 66 -58.85 -27.51 8.33
C ASN A 66 -58.30 -27.18 6.94
N SER A 67 -59.00 -26.36 6.15
CA SER A 67 -58.53 -25.90 4.83
C SER A 67 -57.22 -25.09 4.93
N MET A 68 -57.08 -24.23 5.95
CA MET A 68 -55.86 -23.46 6.13
C MET A 68 -54.68 -24.34 6.58
N LYS A 69 -54.96 -25.41 7.34
CA LYS A 69 -53.95 -26.40 7.74
C LYS A 69 -53.43 -27.16 6.53
N SER A 70 -54.30 -27.59 5.62
CA SER A 70 -53.87 -28.30 4.39
C SER A 70 -53.03 -27.41 3.48
N LEU A 71 -53.40 -26.13 3.31
CA LEU A 71 -52.61 -25.17 2.53
C LEU A 71 -51.22 -24.94 3.14
N ARG A 72 -51.14 -24.80 4.47
CA ARG A 72 -49.87 -24.62 5.18
C ARG A 72 -48.94 -25.82 4.96
N GLN A 73 -49.50 -27.04 5.05
CA GLN A 73 -48.76 -28.27 4.80
C GLN A 73 -48.24 -28.32 3.36
N TYR A 74 -49.10 -28.01 2.38
CA TYR A 74 -48.70 -27.96 0.97
C TYR A 74 -47.53 -26.99 0.74
N PHE A 75 -47.60 -25.75 1.23
CA PHE A 75 -46.52 -24.79 1.06
C PHE A 75 -45.23 -25.19 1.78
N PHE A 76 -45.35 -25.85 2.94
CA PHE A 76 -44.20 -26.40 3.65
C PHE A 76 -43.49 -27.47 2.81
N GLU A 77 -44.24 -28.41 2.23
CA GLU A 77 -43.69 -29.43 1.34
C GLU A 77 -43.07 -28.85 0.07
N GLN A 78 -43.69 -27.83 -0.54
CA GLN A 78 -43.10 -27.15 -1.69
C GLN A 78 -41.79 -26.44 -1.31
N SER A 79 -41.73 -25.80 -0.14
CA SER A 79 -40.51 -25.19 0.37
C SER A 79 -39.40 -26.23 0.61
N LEU A 80 -39.75 -27.42 1.11
CA LEU A 80 -38.80 -28.51 1.29
C LEU A 80 -38.29 -29.03 -0.07
N LYS A 81 -39.18 -29.26 -1.03
CA LYS A 81 -38.79 -29.67 -2.40
C LYS A 81 -37.91 -28.63 -3.10
N GLN A 82 -38.17 -27.34 -2.88
CA GLN A 82 -37.31 -26.26 -3.36
C GLN A 82 -35.94 -26.29 -2.66
N ALA A 83 -35.87 -26.63 -1.37
CA ALA A 83 -34.58 -26.82 -0.69
C ALA A 83 -33.85 -28.08 -1.20
N GLU A 84 -34.59 -29.15 -1.51
CA GLU A 84 -34.09 -30.41 -2.10
C GLU A 84 -33.71 -30.27 -3.59
N SER A 85 -34.11 -29.18 -4.27
CA SER A 85 -33.67 -28.85 -5.64
C SER A 85 -32.17 -28.53 -5.76
N GLY A 86 -31.40 -28.90 -4.73
CA GLY A 86 -29.96 -28.96 -4.68
C GLY A 86 -29.33 -29.76 -5.82
N GLU A 87 -30.03 -30.70 -6.49
CA GLU A 87 -29.47 -31.35 -7.69
C GLU A 87 -29.12 -30.35 -8.80
N VAL A 88 -30.01 -29.38 -9.07
CA VAL A 88 -29.75 -28.33 -10.06
C VAL A 88 -28.62 -27.42 -9.59
N ALA A 89 -28.56 -27.11 -8.29
CA ALA A 89 -27.47 -26.31 -7.71
C ALA A 89 -26.12 -27.05 -7.74
N GLN A 90 -26.11 -28.35 -7.47
CA GLN A 90 -24.94 -29.22 -7.53
C GLN A 90 -24.44 -29.37 -8.97
N MET A 91 -25.35 -29.53 -9.94
CA MET A 91 -25.00 -29.57 -11.36
C MET A 91 -24.39 -28.24 -11.80
N LYS A 92 -24.96 -27.09 -11.40
CA LYS A 92 -24.36 -25.78 -11.66
C LYS A 92 -22.96 -25.67 -11.05
N HIS A 93 -22.80 -26.05 -9.79
CA HIS A 93 -21.50 -26.02 -9.12
C HIS A 93 -20.46 -26.92 -9.82
N ARG A 94 -20.87 -28.08 -10.33
CA ARG A 94 -19.98 -28.97 -11.10
C ARG A 94 -19.56 -28.34 -12.42
N LEU A 95 -20.49 -27.72 -13.14
CA LEU A 95 -20.19 -27.03 -14.40
C LEU A 95 -19.27 -25.82 -14.15
N GLU A 96 -19.52 -25.03 -13.10
CA GLU A 96 -18.66 -23.91 -12.71
C GLU A 96 -17.24 -24.37 -12.36
N ALA A 97 -17.09 -25.50 -11.66
CA ALA A 97 -15.78 -26.08 -11.37
C ALA A 97 -15.04 -26.53 -12.63
N GLN A 98 -15.73 -27.17 -13.58
CA GLN A 98 -15.14 -27.60 -14.85
C GLN A 98 -14.69 -26.42 -15.71
N GLU A 99 -15.51 -25.37 -15.79
CA GLU A 99 -15.14 -24.13 -16.51
C GLU A 99 -13.95 -23.45 -15.84
N HIS A 100 -13.90 -23.43 -14.52
CA HIS A 100 -12.75 -22.89 -13.78
C HIS A 100 -11.47 -23.66 -14.09
N GLU A 101 -11.50 -25.01 -14.08
CA GLU A 101 -10.35 -25.84 -14.44
C GLU A 101 -9.86 -25.54 -15.86
N ARG A 102 -10.77 -25.48 -16.83
CA ARG A 102 -10.45 -25.13 -18.22
C ARG A 102 -9.76 -23.76 -18.34
N LEU A 103 -10.29 -22.73 -17.65
CA LEU A 103 -9.71 -21.39 -17.67
C LEU A 103 -8.33 -21.34 -17.01
N MET A 104 -8.09 -22.15 -15.97
CA MET A 104 -6.78 -22.25 -15.34
C MET A 104 -5.75 -22.89 -16.28
N GLU A 105 -6.15 -23.91 -17.04
CA GLU A 105 -5.28 -24.52 -18.06
C GLU A 105 -4.93 -23.53 -19.17
N GLU A 106 -5.91 -22.78 -19.69
CA GLU A 106 -5.68 -21.75 -20.70
C GLU A 106 -4.73 -20.65 -20.18
N ASN A 107 -4.93 -20.20 -18.94
CA ASN A 107 -4.04 -19.21 -18.32
C ASN A 107 -2.61 -19.73 -18.18
N ARG A 108 -2.45 -21.00 -17.81
CA ARG A 108 -1.14 -21.63 -17.72
C ARG A 108 -0.43 -21.65 -19.08
N LEU A 109 -1.12 -22.09 -20.13
CA LEU A 109 -0.55 -22.12 -21.49
C LEU A 109 -0.14 -20.73 -21.97
N GLU A 110 -0.93 -19.70 -21.66
CA GLU A 110 -0.60 -18.34 -22.03
C GLU A 110 0.61 -17.80 -21.23
N ASN A 111 0.70 -18.11 -19.94
CA ASN A 111 1.85 -17.77 -19.12
C ASN A 111 3.14 -18.44 -19.64
N GLU A 112 3.07 -19.69 -20.10
CA GLU A 112 4.19 -20.41 -20.70
C GLU A 112 4.66 -19.71 -21.99
N LYS A 113 3.74 -19.32 -22.89
CA LYS A 113 4.07 -18.54 -24.10
C LYS A 113 4.72 -17.19 -23.76
N VAL A 114 4.14 -16.45 -22.82
CA VAL A 114 4.67 -15.14 -22.39
C VAL A 114 6.04 -15.29 -21.74
N SER A 115 6.29 -16.37 -21.01
CA SER A 115 7.60 -16.66 -20.42
C SER A 115 8.66 -16.85 -21.50
N MET A 116 8.37 -17.62 -22.55
CA MET A 116 9.29 -17.83 -23.67
C MET A 116 9.66 -16.51 -24.35
N LEU A 117 8.66 -15.66 -24.67
CA LEU A 117 8.90 -14.34 -25.28
C LEU A 117 9.74 -13.43 -24.36
N ARG A 118 9.53 -13.53 -23.04
CA ARG A 118 10.30 -12.76 -22.06
C ARG A 118 11.76 -13.19 -22.03
N GLU A 119 12.04 -14.48 -22.10
CA GLU A 119 13.41 -15.01 -22.15
C GLU A 119 14.15 -14.56 -23.42
N GLU A 120 13.50 -14.63 -24.58
CA GLU A 120 14.07 -14.14 -25.84
C GLU A 120 14.42 -12.65 -25.75
N ARG A 121 13.49 -11.83 -25.23
CA ARG A 121 13.74 -10.40 -25.01
C ARG A 121 14.90 -10.16 -24.05
N LEU A 122 14.99 -10.93 -22.96
CA LEU A 122 16.05 -10.80 -21.97
C LEU A 122 17.42 -11.17 -22.55
N LYS A 123 17.51 -12.19 -23.42
CA LYS A 123 18.76 -12.53 -24.13
C LYS A 123 19.24 -11.37 -25.00
N ILE A 124 18.34 -10.77 -25.79
CA ILE A 124 18.67 -9.60 -26.63
C ILE A 124 19.12 -8.41 -25.76
N GLN A 125 18.44 -8.18 -24.63
CA GLN A 125 18.84 -7.12 -23.70
C GLN A 125 20.22 -7.39 -23.09
N ALA A 126 20.49 -8.63 -22.68
CA ALA A 126 21.78 -9.03 -22.13
C ALA A 126 22.91 -8.79 -23.14
N GLU A 127 22.74 -9.21 -24.40
CA GLU A 127 23.73 -8.97 -25.46
C GLU A 127 24.00 -7.46 -25.69
N LYS A 128 22.93 -6.65 -25.74
CA LYS A 128 23.07 -5.19 -25.87
C LYS A 128 23.79 -4.57 -24.67
N THR A 129 23.48 -5.02 -23.45
CA THR A 129 24.16 -4.54 -22.25
C THR A 129 25.63 -4.92 -22.25
N GLN A 130 25.99 -6.13 -22.68
CA GLN A 130 27.38 -6.56 -22.79
C GLN A 130 28.15 -5.68 -23.79
N GLN A 131 27.57 -5.42 -24.97
CA GLN A 131 28.18 -4.55 -25.97
C GLN A 131 28.38 -3.12 -25.44
N TYR A 132 27.37 -2.57 -24.76
CA TYR A 132 27.44 -1.24 -24.16
C TYR A 132 28.52 -1.16 -23.09
N VAL A 133 28.59 -2.15 -22.19
CA VAL A 133 29.61 -2.21 -21.12
C VAL A 133 31.01 -2.31 -21.72
N LEU A 134 31.21 -3.16 -22.73
CA LEU A 134 32.50 -3.29 -23.40
C LEU A 134 32.92 -1.97 -24.09
N ALA A 135 32.01 -1.32 -24.81
CA ALA A 135 32.29 -0.02 -25.42
C ALA A 135 32.62 1.05 -24.37
N SER A 136 31.90 1.05 -23.24
CA SER A 136 32.18 1.95 -22.12
C SER A 136 33.55 1.70 -21.50
N LEU A 137 33.95 0.44 -21.32
CA LEU A 137 35.27 0.07 -20.83
C LEU A 137 36.39 0.49 -21.79
N MET A 138 36.25 0.22 -23.08
CA MET A 138 37.23 0.65 -24.10
C MET A 138 37.40 2.17 -24.12
N LYS A 139 36.29 2.92 -24.01
CA LYS A 139 36.33 4.38 -23.94
C LYS A 139 37.09 4.83 -22.70
N LYS A 140 36.77 4.26 -21.53
CA LYS A 140 37.43 4.59 -20.27
C LYS A 140 38.94 4.30 -20.31
N GLU A 141 39.35 3.16 -20.88
CA GLU A 141 40.77 2.86 -21.09
C GLU A 141 41.46 3.86 -22.01
N GLY A 142 40.78 4.30 -23.08
CA GLY A 142 41.27 5.36 -23.96
C GLY A 142 41.45 6.69 -23.23
N ASP A 143 40.45 7.10 -22.45
CA ASP A 143 40.48 8.34 -21.66
C ASP A 143 41.63 8.31 -20.62
N VAL A 144 41.87 7.17 -19.96
CA VAL A 144 43.00 7.00 -19.02
C VAL A 144 44.34 7.13 -19.74
N LYS A 145 44.53 6.46 -20.89
CA LYS A 145 45.78 6.59 -21.67
C LYS A 145 46.04 8.02 -22.12
N LEU A 146 45.00 8.73 -22.56
CA LEU A 146 45.12 10.15 -22.92
C LEU A 146 45.51 10.99 -21.71
N HIS A 147 44.95 10.69 -20.54
CA HIS A 147 45.30 11.39 -19.31
C HIS A 147 46.75 11.15 -18.91
N ASP A 148 47.26 9.92 -19.03
CA ASP A 148 48.65 9.57 -18.75
C ASP A 148 49.60 10.33 -19.68
N VAL A 149 49.32 10.36 -20.99
CA VAL A 149 50.10 11.14 -21.97
C VAL A 149 50.10 12.63 -21.65
N GLN A 150 48.96 13.18 -21.24
CA GLN A 150 48.88 14.58 -20.79
C GLN A 150 49.72 14.84 -19.54
N MET A 151 49.73 13.91 -18.59
CA MET A 151 50.53 13.98 -17.37
C MET A 151 52.04 13.95 -17.70
N GLU A 152 52.47 13.03 -18.56
CA GLU A 152 53.85 12.94 -19.04
C GLU A 152 54.28 14.22 -19.77
N ALA A 153 53.44 14.74 -20.66
CA ALA A 153 53.71 15.99 -21.36
C ALA A 153 53.82 17.19 -20.40
N PHE A 154 52.98 17.21 -19.35
CA PHE A 154 53.07 18.21 -18.29
C PHE A 154 54.39 18.11 -17.52
N LEU A 155 54.79 16.91 -17.11
CA LEU A 155 56.07 16.67 -16.42
C LEU A 155 57.27 17.07 -17.29
N ALA A 156 57.28 16.70 -18.58
CA ALA A 156 58.33 17.08 -19.51
C ALA A 156 58.43 18.61 -19.66
N LYS A 157 57.29 19.31 -19.70
CA LYS A 157 57.26 20.78 -19.71
C LYS A 157 57.80 21.38 -18.40
N GLN A 158 57.53 20.77 -17.25
CA GLN A 158 58.12 21.22 -15.99
C GLN A 158 59.63 21.00 -15.97
N MET A 159 60.11 19.85 -16.45
CA MET A 159 61.55 19.57 -16.54
C MET A 159 62.28 20.47 -17.54
N SER A 160 61.60 21.00 -18.56
CA SER A 160 62.17 21.97 -19.50
C SER A 160 62.12 23.41 -19.01
N THR A 161 61.40 23.70 -17.92
CA THR A 161 61.57 25.00 -17.24
C THR A 161 63.02 25.14 -16.80
N PRO A 162 63.64 26.31 -16.98
CA PRO A 162 65.08 26.47 -16.80
C PRO A 162 65.45 26.18 -15.35
N PHE A 163 66.16 25.07 -15.13
CA PHE A 163 66.82 24.80 -13.86
C PHE A 163 67.94 25.81 -13.62
N ILE A 164 68.26 26.11 -12.36
CA ILE A 164 69.31 27.07 -12.00
C ILE A 164 70.65 26.57 -12.57
N GLN A 165 71.18 27.27 -13.57
CA GLN A 165 72.47 26.97 -14.20
C GLN A 165 73.58 27.80 -13.57
N ALA A 166 74.84 27.39 -13.75
CA ALA A 166 76.03 28.04 -13.17
C ALA A 166 76.08 29.56 -13.40
N GLU A 167 75.62 30.00 -14.57
CA GLU A 167 75.59 31.41 -15.00
C GLU A 167 74.54 32.24 -14.26
N ASN A 168 73.46 31.62 -13.75
CA ASN A 168 72.33 32.29 -13.10
C ASN A 168 72.27 32.04 -11.58
N ILE A 169 73.33 31.47 -10.98
CA ILE A 169 73.34 31.12 -9.55
C ILE A 169 73.19 32.35 -8.66
N GLU A 170 74.00 33.39 -8.89
CA GLU A 170 74.00 34.60 -8.05
C GLU A 170 72.63 35.28 -8.06
N LYS A 171 72.04 35.43 -9.25
CA LYS A 171 70.70 35.99 -9.43
C LYS A 171 69.63 35.14 -8.72
N ALA A 172 69.71 33.82 -8.81
CA ALA A 172 68.76 32.93 -8.14
C ALA A 172 68.88 32.98 -6.61
N ILE A 173 70.10 33.14 -6.06
CA ILE A 173 70.33 33.30 -4.62
C ILE A 173 69.73 34.63 -4.13
N GLU A 174 69.97 35.73 -4.85
CA GLU A 174 69.39 37.03 -4.51
C GLU A 174 67.86 36.99 -4.54
N ASP A 175 67.27 36.41 -5.60
CA ASP A 175 65.82 36.26 -5.72
C ASP A 175 65.23 35.40 -4.59
N ALA A 176 65.92 34.34 -4.18
CA ALA A 176 65.48 33.46 -3.10
C ALA A 176 65.58 34.13 -1.72
N LEU A 177 66.62 34.93 -1.47
CA LEU A 177 66.76 35.71 -0.24
C LEU A 177 65.75 36.86 -0.17
N ALA A 178 65.46 37.50 -1.31
CA ALA A 178 64.49 38.58 -1.39
C ALA A 178 63.04 38.10 -1.26
N ASN A 179 62.73 36.90 -1.77
CA ASN A 179 61.36 36.35 -1.80
C ASN A 179 61.25 35.05 -0.99
N PRO A 180 61.20 35.11 0.36
CA PRO A 180 60.96 33.92 1.17
C PRO A 180 59.55 33.37 0.95
N VAL A 181 59.45 32.16 0.38
CA VAL A 181 58.17 31.46 0.15
C VAL A 181 57.77 30.68 1.40
N ASN A 182 56.52 30.87 1.86
CA ASN A 182 55.96 30.16 3.00
C ASN A 182 54.98 29.07 2.55
N PHE A 183 55.30 27.81 2.86
CA PHE A 183 54.45 26.65 2.54
C PHE A 183 53.48 26.28 3.67
N ASN A 184 53.50 26.99 4.80
CA ASN A 184 52.63 26.70 5.92
C ASN A 184 51.19 27.11 5.59
N PHE A 185 50.26 26.17 5.79
CA PHE A 185 48.82 26.42 5.70
C PHE A 185 48.07 25.60 6.74
N ALA A 186 46.92 26.10 7.17
CA ALA A 186 45.98 25.40 8.04
C ALA A 186 44.71 25.01 7.26
N ILE A 187 44.05 23.95 7.66
CA ILE A 187 42.78 23.50 7.09
C ILE A 187 41.75 23.39 8.22
N ASP A 188 40.54 23.88 7.99
CA ASP A 188 39.41 23.72 8.91
C ASP A 188 38.54 22.49 8.58
N LEU A 189 37.69 22.07 9.50
CA LEU A 189 36.79 20.93 9.37
C LEU A 189 35.84 21.05 8.15
N ASP A 190 35.52 22.28 7.74
CA ASP A 190 34.68 22.57 6.57
C ASP A 190 35.44 22.52 5.23
N GLY A 191 36.76 22.31 5.26
CA GLY A 191 37.64 22.16 4.09
C GLY A 191 38.18 23.46 3.51
N TYR A 192 38.13 24.56 4.27
CA TYR A 192 38.76 25.83 3.89
C TYR A 192 40.25 25.84 4.20
N VAL A 193 41.04 26.42 3.29
CA VAL A 193 42.50 26.51 3.40
C VAL A 193 42.93 27.93 3.75
N TYR A 194 43.78 28.05 4.75
CA TYR A 194 44.34 29.32 5.23
C TYR A 194 45.85 29.31 5.05
N ARG A 195 46.38 30.11 4.12
CA ARG A 195 47.81 30.18 3.79
C ARG A 195 48.45 31.41 4.42
N GLY A 196 49.68 31.27 4.92
CA GLY A 196 50.48 32.41 5.41
C GLY A 196 50.74 32.39 6.92
N LYS A 197 51.19 33.53 7.47
CA LYS A 197 51.46 33.69 8.91
C LYS A 197 50.19 33.95 9.72
N ASP A 198 49.21 34.61 9.11
CA ASP A 198 47.96 35.01 9.76
C ASP A 198 46.88 33.96 9.45
N THR A 199 46.95 32.82 10.12
CA THR A 199 45.99 31.70 9.94
C THR A 199 44.72 31.84 10.77
N ALA A 200 44.57 32.95 11.52
CA ALA A 200 43.41 33.20 12.35
C ALA A 200 42.17 33.51 11.48
N ILE A 201 41.07 32.78 11.72
CA ILE A 201 39.81 32.86 10.97
C ILE A 201 39.23 34.29 10.98
N ASP A 202 39.42 35.01 12.08
CA ASP A 202 38.89 36.36 12.31
C ASP A 202 39.58 37.43 11.44
N MET A 203 40.80 37.16 10.96
CA MET A 203 41.58 38.08 10.13
C MET A 203 41.25 37.96 8.64
N ILE A 204 40.55 36.88 8.22
CA ILE A 204 40.33 36.55 6.81
C ILE A 204 38.82 36.60 6.47
N PRO A 205 38.38 37.60 5.68
CA PRO A 205 37.00 37.72 5.23
C PRO A 205 36.52 36.50 4.46
N GLU A 206 35.24 36.12 4.64
CA GLU A 206 34.64 34.91 4.06
C GLU A 206 34.75 34.83 2.53
N GLU A 207 34.67 35.96 1.85
CA GLU A 207 34.76 36.06 0.38
C GLU A 207 36.12 35.64 -0.19
N LYS A 208 37.17 35.66 0.63
CA LYS A 208 38.56 35.35 0.22
C LYS A 208 39.00 33.94 0.63
N ARG A 209 38.13 33.14 1.23
CA ARG A 209 38.47 31.79 1.69
C ARG A 209 38.47 30.82 0.51
N GLU A 210 39.62 30.21 0.24
CA GLU A 210 39.74 29.15 -0.76
C GLU A 210 39.26 27.81 -0.17
N ARG A 211 38.43 27.08 -0.92
CA ARG A 211 38.02 25.72 -0.55
C ARG A 211 38.76 24.72 -1.43
N LEU A 212 39.30 23.68 -0.81
CA LEU A 212 39.85 22.55 -1.56
C LEU A 212 38.67 21.76 -2.16
N ASN A 213 38.40 21.96 -3.44
CA ASN A 213 37.47 21.10 -4.17
C ASN A 213 38.21 19.81 -4.56
N SER A 214 37.76 18.67 -4.06
CA SER A 214 38.10 17.38 -4.68
C SER A 214 37.31 17.28 -5.98
N ASN A 215 37.97 17.43 -7.11
CA ASN A 215 37.45 16.90 -8.36
C ASN A 215 37.64 15.37 -8.38
#